data_AF-A0A429BA47-F1
#
_entry.id   AF-A0A429BA47-F1
#
_cell.length_a   1.000
_cell.length_b   1.000
_cell.length_c   1.000
_cell.angle_alpha   90.00
_cell.angle_beta   90.00
_cell.angle_gamma   90.00
#
_symmetry.space_group_name_H-M   'P 1'
#
loop_
_entity.id
_entity.type
_entity.pdbx_description
1 polymer ?
#
loop_
_entity_poly.entity_id
_entity_poly.type
_entity_poly.pdbx_seq_one_letter_code
_entity_poly.pdbx_strand_id
1 'polypeptide(L)'
;MRIQDWFLTEEERDNRATELDAWSSGNDVRPLVHGSTYFAELSTRLEALREDDLLLFADWRGDPDERLTDDGPTVGAALGAAAKRGVVVRGLIWRSHLDRLRFSSAENRHLGEEIEDAHGQAMLDTRTKPGGSHHQKFVIIRHDRDPSADVAFVGGIDLCHSRRDDARHLGDPQPCPMPGVYGPRPPWHDLQLAIRGPAVAEVEKTFCERWEDPAPETRDPLRRLRDHVSKLDDAPPLPEPGPPPPRAGTHHVQILRTYPARHSAYPFAPDGERSIAHAYHKVLGRARSLVYLEDQYLWSTDVIEPFARALEREPELRMIIVVPRHPDQDGWLAGPASLIGRVEALNRLTRAGGDRVAVYDLENHQGTPVYVHAKVCVVDDLWASVGSDNVNLRSWTYDSELSCAVLDEREDPRPPYGALKFARDLRLTLMSEHLDEESQAGLDELCDPVAAFDAFAESADRLEAWHSAGRRGPRPPGRLRPHPAPGLSWVRRAMAMPLYRFAVDPDGRPPRLRRSRRF
;
A
#
# COMPACT_ATOMS: atom_id res chain seq x y z
N MET A 1 -21.81 -1.50 17.16
CA MET A 1 -20.42 -2.03 17.05
C MET A 1 -19.52 -1.22 17.98
N ARG A 2 -18.52 -1.81 18.67
CA ARG A 2 -17.52 -1.02 19.42
C ARG A 2 -16.22 -0.89 18.61
N ILE A 3 -15.61 0.29 18.58
CA ILE A 3 -14.40 0.56 17.77
C ILE A 3 -13.25 -0.38 18.15
N GLN A 4 -13.02 -0.55 19.46
CA GLN A 4 -11.99 -1.43 20.01
C GLN A 4 -12.22 -2.91 19.76
N ASP A 5 -13.36 -3.31 19.19
CA ASP A 5 -13.52 -4.69 18.71
C ASP A 5 -12.78 -4.89 17.38
N TRP A 6 -12.61 -3.83 16.58
CA TRP A 6 -12.02 -3.88 15.23
C TRP A 6 -10.66 -3.19 15.12
N PHE A 7 -10.43 -2.12 15.88
CA PHE A 7 -9.14 -1.46 15.99
C PHE A 7 -8.35 -1.98 17.18
N LEU A 8 -7.02 -1.98 17.05
CA LEU A 8 -6.11 -2.29 18.15
C LEU A 8 -6.26 -1.24 19.26
N THR A 9 -6.27 -1.67 20.51
CA THR A 9 -6.00 -0.80 21.66
C THR A 9 -4.49 -0.50 21.75
N GLU A 10 -4.10 0.43 22.62
CA GLU A 10 -2.69 0.72 22.92
C GLU A 10 -1.93 -0.55 23.36
N GLU A 11 -2.58 -1.41 24.15
CA GLU A 11 -1.98 -2.68 24.60
C GLU A 11 -1.82 -3.68 23.45
N GLU A 12 -2.84 -3.80 22.59
CA GLU A 12 -2.82 -4.72 21.45
C GLU A 12 -1.88 -4.28 20.32
N ARG A 13 -1.50 -2.99 20.26
CA ARG A 13 -0.47 -2.49 19.34
C ARG A 13 0.91 -3.09 19.64
N ASP A 14 1.14 -3.52 20.89
CA ASP A 14 2.39 -4.12 21.36
C ASP A 14 3.64 -3.26 21.06
N ASN A 15 3.50 -1.94 21.13
CA ASN A 15 4.60 -0.97 21.02
C ASN A 15 4.41 0.16 22.04
N ARG A 16 5.01 0.02 23.22
CA ARG A 16 4.89 1.04 24.29
C ARG A 16 5.70 2.31 24.05
N ALA A 17 6.56 2.31 23.03
CA ALA A 17 7.43 3.44 22.72
C ALA A 17 6.84 4.37 21.65
N THR A 18 5.71 4.00 21.03
CA THR A 18 5.03 4.85 20.06
C THR A 18 4.30 6.00 20.76
N GLU A 19 4.29 7.16 20.13
CA GLU A 19 3.49 8.32 20.54
C GLU A 19 2.18 8.44 19.73
N LEU A 20 1.88 7.44 18.91
CA LEU A 20 0.62 7.34 18.20
C LEU A 20 -0.50 6.98 19.16
N ASP A 21 -1.63 7.66 19.00
CA ASP A 21 -2.85 7.27 19.68
C ASP A 21 -3.36 5.91 19.14
N ALA A 22 -4.21 5.24 19.92
CA ALA A 22 -4.82 3.98 19.46
C ALA A 22 -5.59 4.19 18.14
N TRP A 23 -6.39 5.25 18.06
CA TRP A 23 -7.07 5.72 16.85
C TRP A 23 -7.54 7.17 17.04
N SER A 24 -7.82 7.83 15.93
CA SER A 24 -8.43 9.16 15.90
C SER A 24 -9.87 9.09 15.39
N SER A 25 -10.71 10.06 15.76
CA SER A 25 -12.14 10.09 15.40
C SER A 25 -12.55 11.45 14.83
N GLY A 26 -13.56 11.46 13.97
CA GLY A 26 -14.02 12.69 13.31
C GLY A 26 -13.25 13.02 12.04
N ASN A 27 -12.73 12.00 11.35
CA ASN A 27 -11.96 12.16 10.13
C ASN A 27 -12.86 12.07 8.88
N ASP A 28 -12.45 12.71 7.80
CA ASP A 28 -12.98 12.47 6.46
C ASP A 28 -11.94 11.68 5.67
N VAL A 29 -12.32 10.52 5.15
CA VAL A 29 -11.43 9.64 4.40
C VAL A 29 -12.09 9.34 3.07
N ARG A 30 -11.33 9.52 1.99
CA ARG A 30 -11.81 9.26 0.63
C ARG A 30 -10.78 8.45 -0.15
N PRO A 31 -11.17 7.31 -0.75
CA PRO A 31 -10.28 6.58 -1.64
C PRO A 31 -10.11 7.33 -2.96
N LEU A 32 -8.87 7.38 -3.42
CA LEU A 32 -8.46 7.86 -4.74
C LEU A 32 -8.01 6.64 -5.53
N VAL A 33 -8.92 6.11 -6.36
CA VAL A 33 -8.63 4.95 -7.21
C VAL A 33 -7.82 5.41 -8.41
N HIS A 34 -6.70 4.73 -8.65
CA HIS A 34 -5.69 5.02 -9.68
C HIS A 34 -4.85 6.26 -9.43
N GLY A 35 -3.64 6.27 -10.00
CA GLY A 35 -2.72 7.38 -9.84
C GLY A 35 -3.17 8.65 -10.54
N SER A 36 -3.86 8.59 -11.68
CA SER A 36 -4.39 9.79 -12.33
C SER A 36 -5.31 10.62 -11.42
N THR A 37 -6.18 9.94 -10.66
CA THR A 37 -7.05 10.58 -9.65
C THR A 37 -6.22 11.19 -8.53
N TYR A 38 -5.25 10.44 -8.00
CA TYR A 38 -4.38 10.89 -6.92
C TYR A 38 -3.48 12.07 -7.32
N PHE A 39 -2.74 11.95 -8.41
CA PHE A 39 -1.80 12.98 -8.88
C PHE A 39 -2.52 14.28 -9.28
N ALA A 40 -3.74 14.20 -9.84
CA ALA A 40 -4.54 15.38 -10.14
C ALA A 40 -4.96 16.13 -8.86
N GLU A 41 -5.38 15.40 -7.82
CA GLU A 41 -5.68 16.02 -6.53
C GLU A 41 -4.41 16.57 -5.87
N LEU A 42 -3.32 15.82 -5.89
CA LEU A 42 -2.03 16.27 -5.36
C LEU A 42 -1.58 17.57 -6.05
N SER A 43 -1.64 17.67 -7.38
CA SER A 43 -1.30 18.89 -8.13
C SER A 43 -2.11 20.08 -7.63
N THR A 44 -3.42 19.90 -7.49
CA THR A 44 -4.33 20.95 -7.00
C THR A 44 -3.94 21.41 -5.59
N ARG A 45 -3.60 20.48 -4.69
CA ARG A 45 -3.18 20.81 -3.32
C ARG A 45 -1.84 21.52 -3.29
N LEU A 46 -0.87 21.06 -4.08
CA LEU A 46 0.46 21.67 -4.16
C LEU A 46 0.37 23.12 -4.66
N GLU A 47 -0.46 23.39 -5.67
CA GLU A 47 -0.69 24.76 -6.20
C GLU A 47 -1.32 25.71 -5.16
N ALA A 48 -2.13 25.17 -4.25
CA ALA A 48 -2.78 25.94 -3.20
C ALA A 48 -1.82 26.39 -2.09
N LEU A 49 -0.68 25.71 -1.92
CA LEU A 49 0.28 26.00 -0.86
C LEU A 49 0.84 27.44 -0.92
N ARG A 50 1.03 28.03 0.26
CA ARG A 50 1.52 29.38 0.49
C ARG A 50 2.73 29.37 1.43
N GLU A 51 3.34 30.53 1.59
CA GLU A 51 4.41 30.75 2.56
C GLU A 51 4.01 30.23 3.95
N ASP A 52 4.96 29.59 4.64
CA ASP A 52 4.82 28.96 5.96
C ASP A 52 3.97 27.68 6.02
N ASP A 53 3.30 27.28 4.93
CA ASP A 53 2.67 25.95 4.86
C ASP A 53 3.73 24.83 4.91
N LEU A 54 3.33 23.65 5.38
CA LEU A 54 4.19 22.47 5.52
C LEU A 54 3.84 21.41 4.47
N LEU A 55 4.86 20.90 3.80
CA LEU A 55 4.77 19.78 2.87
C LEU A 55 5.79 18.70 3.25
N LEU A 56 5.30 17.57 3.75
CA LEU A 56 6.12 16.41 4.11
C LEU A 56 5.81 15.25 3.16
N PHE A 57 6.80 14.47 2.75
CA PHE A 57 6.52 13.26 1.96
C PHE A 57 7.53 12.15 2.21
N ALA A 58 7.08 10.90 2.12
CA ALA A 58 7.94 9.73 2.11
C ALA A 58 7.62 8.85 0.91
N ASP A 59 8.66 8.38 0.22
CA ASP A 59 8.54 7.54 -0.97
C ASP A 59 9.59 6.42 -0.97
N TRP A 60 9.22 5.30 -1.58
CA TRP A 60 10.19 4.25 -1.92
C TRP A 60 10.99 4.65 -3.17
N ARG A 61 10.31 5.26 -4.14
CA ARG A 61 10.92 5.84 -5.34
C ARG A 61 10.26 7.17 -5.69
N GLY A 62 11.07 8.17 -6.01
CA GLY A 62 10.60 9.44 -6.56
C GLY A 62 11.30 9.74 -7.88
N ASP A 63 10.53 9.88 -8.96
CA ASP A 63 11.04 10.31 -10.26
C ASP A 63 10.67 11.80 -10.45
N PRO A 64 11.66 12.73 -10.48
CA PRO A 64 11.38 14.17 -10.50
C PRO A 64 10.68 14.64 -11.78
N ASP A 65 10.84 13.89 -12.88
CA ASP A 65 10.26 14.19 -14.19
C ASP A 65 8.86 13.59 -14.40
N GLU A 66 8.34 12.78 -13.46
CA GLU A 66 6.96 12.29 -13.53
C GLU A 66 5.99 13.47 -13.53
N ARG A 67 5.03 13.50 -14.46
CA ARG A 67 4.02 14.56 -14.56
C ARG A 67 2.86 14.31 -13.62
N LEU A 68 2.36 15.35 -12.95
CA LEU A 68 1.18 15.21 -12.09
C LEU A 68 -0.13 15.10 -12.89
N THR A 69 -0.20 15.76 -14.04
CA THR A 69 -1.32 15.69 -15.00
C THR A 69 -0.78 15.81 -16.42
N ASP A 70 -1.60 15.52 -17.43
CA ASP A 70 -1.16 15.52 -18.85
C ASP A 70 -0.45 16.82 -19.27
N ASP A 71 -0.99 17.97 -18.84
CA ASP A 71 -0.42 19.30 -19.11
C ASP A 71 0.18 19.97 -17.86
N GLY A 72 0.30 19.21 -16.76
CA GLY A 72 0.74 19.71 -15.46
C GLY A 72 2.26 19.79 -15.30
N PRO A 73 2.71 20.35 -14.16
CA PRO A 73 4.11 20.32 -13.78
C PRO A 73 4.57 18.88 -13.53
N THR A 74 5.88 18.68 -13.58
CA THR A 74 6.48 17.45 -13.03
C THR A 74 6.49 17.50 -11.50
N VAL A 75 6.67 16.35 -10.85
CA VAL A 75 6.81 16.24 -9.39
C VAL A 75 7.88 17.19 -8.88
N GLY A 76 9.10 17.15 -9.44
CA GLY A 76 10.21 18.02 -9.06
C GLY A 76 9.87 19.51 -9.22
N ALA A 77 9.26 19.87 -10.35
CA ALA A 77 8.85 21.25 -10.62
C ALA A 77 7.76 21.74 -9.64
N ALA A 78 6.79 20.90 -9.28
CA ALA A 78 5.71 21.26 -8.37
C ALA A 78 6.22 21.45 -6.93
N LEU A 79 7.04 20.51 -6.43
CA LEU A 79 7.66 20.58 -5.12
C LEU A 79 8.63 21.76 -5.02
N GLY A 80 9.48 21.96 -6.04
CA GLY A 80 10.39 23.10 -6.10
C GLY A 80 9.66 24.44 -6.22
N ALA A 81 8.53 24.50 -6.93
CA ALA A 81 7.70 25.71 -6.96
C ALA A 81 7.06 26.00 -5.60
N ALA A 82 6.65 24.98 -4.84
CA ALA A 82 6.17 25.13 -3.46
C ALA A 82 7.27 25.70 -2.56
N ALA A 83 8.47 25.12 -2.57
CA ALA A 83 9.61 25.62 -1.79
C ALA A 83 9.95 27.08 -2.13
N LYS A 84 9.94 27.45 -3.42
CA LYS A 84 10.14 28.84 -3.87
C LYS A 84 9.05 29.82 -3.41
N ARG A 85 7.85 29.35 -3.05
CA ARG A 85 6.78 30.16 -2.44
C ARG A 85 6.96 30.35 -0.93
N GLY A 86 8.00 29.77 -0.32
CA GLY A 86 8.23 29.80 1.12
C GLY A 86 7.54 28.66 1.89
N VAL A 87 7.10 27.61 1.19
CA VAL A 87 6.59 26.38 1.83
C VAL A 87 7.76 25.60 2.43
N VAL A 88 7.58 25.07 3.64
CA VAL A 88 8.54 24.16 4.27
C VAL A 88 8.40 22.76 3.65
N VAL A 89 9.26 22.43 2.69
CA VAL A 89 9.25 21.12 2.02
C VAL A 89 10.28 20.17 2.63
N ARG A 90 9.84 18.98 3.06
CA ARG A 90 10.69 17.92 3.65
C ARG A 90 10.36 16.53 3.08
N GLY A 91 11.38 15.80 2.62
CA GLY A 91 11.23 14.50 1.98
C GLY A 91 12.05 13.39 2.65
N LEU A 92 11.48 12.19 2.75
CA LEU A 92 12.17 10.95 3.14
C LEU A 92 12.12 9.96 1.97
N ILE A 93 13.20 9.87 1.20
CA ILE A 93 13.24 8.99 0.02
C ILE A 93 14.15 7.80 0.33
N TRP A 94 13.67 6.58 0.08
CA TRP A 94 14.50 5.39 0.27
C TRP A 94 15.71 5.37 -0.67
N ARG A 95 16.88 4.98 -0.18
CA ARG A 95 18.04 4.68 -1.05
C ARG A 95 18.39 3.20 -1.02
N SER A 96 18.37 2.58 -2.19
CA SER A 96 18.73 1.17 -2.36
C SER A 96 20.21 0.93 -2.03
N HIS A 97 20.51 -0.22 -1.41
CA HIS A 97 21.84 -0.51 -0.83
C HIS A 97 22.91 -0.91 -1.86
N LEU A 98 22.55 -1.13 -3.14
CA LEU A 98 23.46 -1.64 -4.17
C LEU A 98 23.14 -1.00 -5.54
N ASP A 99 23.99 -0.06 -5.97
CA ASP A 99 23.91 0.63 -7.26
C ASP A 99 23.99 -0.30 -8.51
N ARG A 100 24.22 -1.61 -8.34
CA ARG A 100 24.38 -2.58 -9.46
C ARG A 100 23.18 -3.49 -9.73
N LEU A 101 22.10 -3.38 -8.95
CA LEU A 101 20.91 -4.24 -9.09
C LEU A 101 19.67 -3.42 -9.50
N ARG A 102 19.70 -2.64 -10.59
CA ARG A 102 18.51 -1.99 -11.18
C ARG A 102 17.52 -1.35 -10.18
N PHE A 103 18.02 -0.71 -9.14
CA PHE A 103 17.19 0.00 -8.17
C PHE A 103 17.41 1.51 -8.30
N SER A 104 16.36 2.29 -8.05
CA SER A 104 16.14 3.72 -8.35
C SER A 104 17.05 4.74 -7.64
N SER A 105 18.29 4.36 -7.27
CA SER A 105 19.18 5.24 -6.48
C SER A 105 19.66 6.47 -7.25
N ALA A 106 19.61 6.47 -8.58
CA ALA A 106 19.96 7.61 -9.41
C ALA A 106 18.78 8.60 -9.47
N GLU A 107 17.58 8.11 -9.70
CA GLU A 107 16.35 8.91 -9.79
C GLU A 107 16.02 9.56 -8.45
N ASN A 108 16.08 8.80 -7.37
CA ASN A 108 15.86 9.30 -6.00
C ASN A 108 16.87 10.40 -5.61
N ARG A 109 18.09 10.37 -6.17
CA ARG A 109 19.09 11.41 -5.94
C ARG A 109 18.75 12.69 -6.68
N HIS A 110 18.36 12.60 -7.94
CA HIS A 110 18.01 13.79 -8.73
C HIS A 110 16.80 14.52 -8.15
N LEU A 111 15.79 13.79 -7.65
CA LEU A 111 14.66 14.43 -6.97
C LEU A 111 15.10 15.19 -5.72
N GLY A 112 16.03 14.63 -4.93
CA GLY A 112 16.59 15.33 -3.78
C GLY A 112 17.34 16.60 -4.18
N GLU A 113 18.20 16.52 -5.19
CA GLU A 113 18.98 17.65 -5.71
C GLU A 113 18.08 18.79 -6.22
N GLU A 114 17.02 18.51 -6.98
CA GLU A 114 16.09 19.55 -7.47
C GLU A 114 15.31 20.25 -6.33
N ILE A 115 14.95 19.52 -5.29
CA ILE A 115 14.27 20.06 -4.11
C ILE A 115 15.24 20.94 -3.31
N GLU A 116 16.48 20.49 -3.11
CA GLU A 116 17.53 21.23 -2.42
C GLU A 116 17.90 22.53 -3.15
N ASP A 117 18.01 22.49 -4.47
CA ASP A 117 18.22 23.66 -5.34
C ASP A 117 17.09 24.69 -5.22
N ALA A 118 15.88 24.24 -4.84
CA ALA A 118 14.72 25.09 -4.61
C ALA A 118 14.53 25.51 -3.14
N HIS A 119 15.50 25.26 -2.27
CA HIS A 119 15.47 25.49 -0.81
C HIS A 119 14.53 24.56 -0.01
N GLY A 120 14.02 23.50 -0.62
CA GLY A 120 13.44 22.37 0.11
C GLY A 120 14.53 21.41 0.60
N GLN A 121 14.15 20.31 1.26
CA GLN A 121 15.11 19.29 1.70
C GLN A 121 14.54 17.89 1.54
N ALA A 122 15.31 16.95 0.98
CA ALA A 122 14.91 15.56 0.91
C ALA A 122 16.08 14.64 1.29
N MET A 123 15.90 13.89 2.37
CA MET A 123 16.91 12.98 2.88
C MET A 123 16.80 11.60 2.21
N LEU A 124 17.95 11.07 1.81
CA LEU A 124 18.10 9.70 1.34
C LEU A 124 18.26 8.74 2.52
N ASP A 125 17.15 8.26 3.05
CA ASP A 125 17.09 7.45 4.28
C ASP A 125 17.48 5.99 4.02
N THR A 126 18.58 5.54 4.66
CA THR A 126 19.02 4.14 4.63
C THR A 126 18.97 3.45 6.00
N ARG A 127 18.22 4.01 6.95
CA ARG A 127 18.09 3.48 8.31
C ARG A 127 17.21 2.23 8.37
N THR A 128 17.27 1.33 7.40
CA THR A 128 16.54 0.06 7.37
C THR A 128 17.33 -1.10 7.98
N LYS A 129 16.75 -2.29 8.10
CA LYS A 129 17.51 -3.53 8.35
C LYS A 129 18.26 -3.94 7.07
N PRO A 130 19.47 -4.55 7.13
CA PRO A 130 20.20 -4.89 5.91
C PRO A 130 19.35 -5.69 4.90
N GLY A 131 19.31 -5.25 3.65
CA GLY A 131 18.47 -5.86 2.60
C GLY A 131 16.98 -5.49 2.66
N GLY A 132 16.58 -4.63 3.59
CA GLY A 132 15.20 -4.11 3.71
C GLY A 132 15.07 -2.71 3.11
N SER A 133 13.83 -2.27 2.95
CA SER A 133 13.49 -0.97 2.38
C SER A 133 12.60 -0.12 3.27
N HIS A 134 12.61 1.20 3.01
CA HIS A 134 11.52 2.07 3.44
C HIS A 134 10.47 2.04 2.34
N HIS A 135 9.34 1.41 2.61
CA HIS A 135 8.31 1.13 1.61
C HIS A 135 7.02 1.93 1.87
N GLN A 136 7.09 2.92 2.76
CA GLN A 136 5.99 3.85 3.05
C GLN A 136 5.85 4.88 1.93
N LYS A 137 4.61 5.20 1.55
CA LYS A 137 4.26 6.12 0.47
C LYS A 137 3.17 7.06 0.96
N PHE A 138 3.56 8.26 1.36
CA PHE A 138 2.62 9.22 1.88
C PHE A 138 3.07 10.66 1.71
N VAL A 139 2.10 11.56 1.59
CA VAL A 139 2.30 13.01 1.51
C VAL A 139 1.42 13.68 2.56
N ILE A 140 1.94 14.67 3.28
CA ILE A 140 1.24 15.46 4.29
C ILE A 140 1.31 16.92 3.88
N ILE A 141 0.16 17.58 3.87
CA ILE A 141 0.03 19.00 3.63
C ILE A 141 -0.64 19.62 4.86
N ARG A 142 0.05 20.56 5.50
CA ARG A 142 -0.48 21.38 6.59
C ARG A 142 -0.49 22.84 6.16
N HIS A 143 -1.59 23.51 6.38
CA HIS A 143 -1.75 24.93 6.13
C HIS A 143 -1.62 25.69 7.44
N ASP A 144 -0.68 26.63 7.50
CA ASP A 144 -0.44 27.43 8.71
C ASP A 144 -1.70 28.23 9.11
N ARG A 145 -2.41 28.75 8.10
CA ARG A 145 -3.54 29.68 8.30
C ARG A 145 -4.92 29.01 8.27
N ASP A 146 -5.03 27.82 7.70
CA ASP A 146 -6.29 27.09 7.60
C ASP A 146 -6.11 25.58 7.84
N PRO A 147 -5.98 25.15 9.11
CA PRO A 147 -5.84 23.74 9.46
C PRO A 147 -7.00 22.86 8.98
N SER A 148 -8.14 23.45 8.57
CA SER A 148 -9.25 22.66 8.02
C SER A 148 -8.94 22.13 6.61
N ALA A 149 -8.04 22.78 5.87
CA ALA A 149 -7.61 22.36 4.54
C ALA A 149 -6.55 21.24 4.56
N ASP A 150 -6.00 20.93 5.74
CA ASP A 150 -4.96 19.93 5.93
C ASP A 150 -5.38 18.54 5.44
N VAL A 151 -4.44 17.86 4.80
CA VAL A 151 -4.67 16.55 4.19
C VAL A 151 -3.42 15.68 4.26
N ALA A 152 -3.62 14.40 4.54
CA ALA A 152 -2.61 13.37 4.35
C ALA A 152 -3.07 12.38 3.28
N PHE A 153 -2.14 11.98 2.42
CA PHE A 153 -2.32 10.96 1.41
C PHE A 153 -1.56 9.70 1.82
N VAL A 154 -2.22 8.55 1.99
CA VAL A 154 -1.58 7.29 2.43
C VAL A 154 -2.05 6.11 1.56
N GLY A 155 -1.14 5.27 1.07
CA GLY A 155 -1.49 4.14 0.20
C GLY A 155 -0.32 3.50 -0.52
N GLY A 156 -0.58 2.98 -1.72
CA GLY A 156 0.36 2.21 -2.53
C GLY A 156 1.14 3.02 -3.56
N ILE A 157 0.78 4.28 -3.81
CA ILE A 157 1.23 5.04 -4.98
C ILE A 157 2.46 5.90 -4.65
N ASP A 158 3.60 5.56 -5.25
CA ASP A 158 4.82 6.37 -5.22
C ASP A 158 4.72 7.59 -6.17
N LEU A 159 5.48 8.65 -5.90
CA LEU A 159 5.66 9.79 -6.82
C LEU A 159 6.65 9.45 -7.97
N CYS A 160 6.34 8.44 -8.78
CA CYS A 160 7.23 7.95 -9.84
C CYS A 160 6.53 7.43 -11.10
N HIS A 161 7.31 7.14 -12.14
CA HIS A 161 6.86 6.60 -13.41
C HIS A 161 5.98 5.34 -13.24
N SER A 162 5.10 5.08 -14.22
CA SER A 162 4.11 4.01 -14.28
C SER A 162 2.90 4.15 -13.35
N ARG A 163 2.85 5.13 -12.44
CA ARG A 163 1.79 5.21 -11.44
C ARG A 163 0.57 5.98 -11.95
N ARG A 164 0.71 6.89 -12.91
CA ARG A 164 -0.36 7.78 -13.39
C ARG A 164 -1.27 7.12 -14.44
N ASP A 165 -1.81 5.94 -14.12
CA ASP A 165 -2.84 5.28 -14.92
C ASP A 165 -4.26 5.70 -14.47
N ASP A 166 -5.27 5.34 -15.24
CA ASP A 166 -6.69 5.57 -14.95
C ASP A 166 -7.53 4.30 -15.12
N ALA A 167 -8.83 4.40 -14.88
CA ALA A 167 -9.76 3.27 -14.93
C ALA A 167 -9.87 2.60 -16.32
N ARG A 168 -9.29 3.17 -17.39
CA ARG A 168 -9.19 2.52 -18.71
C ARG A 168 -8.04 1.52 -18.78
N HIS A 169 -7.09 1.57 -17.84
CA HIS A 169 -5.92 0.71 -17.78
C HIS A 169 -5.12 0.71 -19.08
N LEU A 170 -4.76 1.91 -19.57
CA LEU A 170 -3.96 2.09 -20.79
C LEU A 170 -2.48 2.37 -20.50
N GLY A 171 -2.12 2.41 -19.22
CA GLY A 171 -0.79 2.65 -18.70
C GLY A 171 -0.38 4.12 -18.74
N ASP A 172 0.49 4.46 -17.80
CA ASP A 172 1.12 5.79 -17.72
C ASP A 172 1.89 6.11 -19.02
N PRO A 173 1.74 7.32 -19.57
CA PRO A 173 2.59 7.83 -20.64
C PRO A 173 4.10 7.84 -20.32
N GLN A 174 4.48 7.85 -19.04
CA GLN A 174 5.85 7.75 -18.55
C GLN A 174 6.08 6.39 -17.89
N PRO A 175 6.37 5.33 -18.67
CA PRO A 175 6.47 3.98 -18.12
C PRO A 175 7.85 3.67 -17.52
N CYS A 176 7.85 2.96 -16.40
CA CYS A 176 9.01 2.22 -15.92
C CYS A 176 9.15 0.88 -16.69
N PRO A 177 10.38 0.37 -16.91
CA PRO A 177 10.55 -0.96 -17.52
C PRO A 177 9.86 -2.05 -16.71
N MET A 178 9.04 -2.86 -17.39
CA MET A 178 8.35 -4.03 -16.86
C MET A 178 8.45 -5.22 -17.82
N PRO A 179 8.09 -6.45 -17.39
CA PRO A 179 7.98 -7.60 -18.28
C PRO A 179 7.16 -7.29 -19.55
N GLY A 180 7.65 -7.72 -20.71
CA GLY A 180 7.05 -7.35 -22.01
C GLY A 180 5.59 -7.78 -22.20
N VAL A 181 5.09 -8.69 -21.36
CA VAL A 181 3.66 -9.08 -21.32
C VAL A 181 2.72 -7.93 -20.96
N TYR A 182 3.22 -6.89 -20.30
CA TYR A 182 2.48 -5.67 -19.96
C TYR A 182 2.49 -4.63 -21.08
N GLY A 183 3.21 -4.89 -22.18
CA GLY A 183 3.31 -3.94 -23.29
C GLY A 183 4.20 -2.73 -22.99
N PRO A 184 4.18 -1.71 -23.88
CA PRO A 184 5.08 -0.55 -23.78
C PRO A 184 4.67 0.45 -22.70
N ARG A 185 3.39 0.47 -22.32
CA ARG A 185 2.84 1.25 -21.21
C ARG A 185 2.07 0.29 -20.31
N PRO A 186 2.75 -0.28 -19.29
CA PRO A 186 2.14 -1.24 -18.40
C PRO A 186 0.90 -0.64 -17.70
N PRO A 187 -0.27 -1.28 -17.79
CA PRO A 187 -1.41 -0.83 -17.02
C PRO A 187 -1.21 -1.05 -15.52
N TRP A 188 -1.65 -0.10 -14.70
CA TRP A 188 -1.35 -0.05 -13.26
C TRP A 188 -2.61 0.22 -12.44
N HIS A 189 -2.96 -0.71 -11.54
CA HIS A 189 -4.10 -0.58 -10.64
C HIS A 189 -3.62 -0.42 -9.19
N ASP A 190 -3.96 0.71 -8.57
CA ASP A 190 -3.52 1.07 -7.22
C ASP A 190 -4.41 2.16 -6.60
N LEU A 191 -4.23 2.43 -5.31
CA LEU A 191 -5.06 3.37 -4.55
C LEU A 191 -4.24 4.16 -3.52
N GLN A 192 -4.70 5.40 -3.28
CA GLN A 192 -4.28 6.25 -2.19
C GLN A 192 -5.51 6.71 -1.40
N LEU A 193 -5.44 6.87 -0.08
CA LEU A 193 -6.48 7.52 0.72
C LEU A 193 -6.14 8.98 0.92
N ALA A 194 -7.07 9.89 0.63
CA ALA A 194 -7.04 11.27 1.11
C ALA A 194 -7.72 11.35 2.49
N ILE A 195 -6.99 11.82 3.49
CA ILE A 195 -7.40 11.86 4.89
C ILE A 195 -7.40 13.30 5.36
N ARG A 196 -8.53 13.79 5.88
CA ARG A 196 -8.67 15.07 6.58
C ARG A 196 -9.14 14.84 8.00
N GLY A 197 -8.80 15.77 8.89
CA GLY A 197 -9.15 15.70 10.31
C GLY A 197 -7.99 15.23 11.20
N PRO A 198 -8.27 14.89 12.47
CA PRO A 198 -7.24 14.61 13.47
C PRO A 198 -6.19 13.55 13.07
N ALA A 199 -6.55 12.59 12.20
CA ALA A 199 -5.65 11.55 11.71
C ALA A 199 -4.44 12.08 10.93
N VAL A 200 -4.52 13.29 10.35
CA VAL A 200 -3.38 13.90 9.65
C VAL A 200 -2.18 14.08 10.60
N ALA A 201 -2.43 14.45 11.86
CA ALA A 201 -1.37 14.59 12.86
C ALA A 201 -0.73 13.23 13.22
N GLU A 202 -1.48 12.13 13.17
CA GLU A 202 -0.93 10.78 13.39
C GLU A 202 -0.02 10.33 12.23
N VAL A 203 -0.35 10.72 11.00
CA VAL A 203 0.52 10.51 9.83
C VAL A 203 1.77 11.40 9.92
N GLU A 204 1.61 12.66 10.33
CA GLU A 204 2.70 13.60 10.59
C GLU A 204 3.67 13.07 11.65
N LYS A 205 3.19 12.58 12.79
CA LYS A 205 4.02 11.94 13.83
C LYS A 205 4.87 10.80 13.25
N THR A 206 4.33 10.00 12.34
CA THR A 206 5.08 8.92 11.69
C THR A 206 6.24 9.44 10.83
N PHE A 207 6.06 10.60 10.18
CA PHE A 207 7.15 11.28 9.48
C PHE A 207 8.19 11.81 10.46
N CYS A 208 7.77 12.56 11.48
CA CYS A 208 8.65 13.21 12.45
C CYS A 208 9.51 12.19 13.19
N GLU A 209 8.91 11.08 13.66
CA GLU A 209 9.62 9.99 14.33
C GLU A 209 10.79 9.44 13.46
N ARG A 210 10.59 9.33 12.14
CA ARG A 210 11.66 8.90 11.22
C ARG A 210 12.65 10.03 10.93
N TRP A 211 12.18 11.25 10.71
CA TRP A 211 13.06 12.40 10.43
C TRP A 211 14.05 12.61 11.58
N GLU A 212 13.56 12.55 12.81
CA GLU A 212 14.31 12.82 14.04
C GLU A 212 15.07 11.62 14.60
N ASP A 213 15.06 10.46 13.91
CA ASP A 213 15.82 9.28 14.36
C ASP A 213 17.33 9.62 14.43
N PRO A 214 17.94 9.58 15.64
CA PRO A 214 19.32 10.01 15.86
C PRO A 214 20.36 9.03 15.27
N ALA A 215 19.91 7.87 14.76
CA ALA A 215 20.79 6.95 14.06
C ALA A 215 21.38 7.62 12.81
N PRO A 216 22.67 7.38 12.49
CA PRO A 216 23.26 7.91 11.27
C PRO A 216 22.49 7.47 10.03
N GLU A 217 22.28 8.39 9.10
CA GLU A 217 21.52 8.16 7.85
C GLU A 217 22.13 7.03 7.01
N THR A 218 23.44 6.81 7.12
CA THR A 218 24.18 5.75 6.44
C THR A 218 25.01 4.88 7.39
N ARG A 219 25.07 3.58 7.09
CA ARG A 219 25.94 2.63 7.79
C ARG A 219 27.37 2.54 7.23
N ASP A 220 27.65 3.20 6.11
CA ASP A 220 28.99 3.21 5.50
C ASP A 220 29.90 4.24 6.23
N PRO A 221 30.98 3.81 6.90
CA PRO A 221 31.85 4.73 7.65
C PRO A 221 32.61 5.72 6.76
N LEU A 222 32.95 5.36 5.52
CA LEU A 222 33.61 6.27 4.58
C LEU A 222 32.64 7.36 4.12
N ARG A 223 31.38 6.95 3.89
CA ARG A 223 30.33 7.88 3.52
C ARG A 223 29.93 8.78 4.69
N ARG A 224 29.84 8.25 5.91
CA ARG A 224 29.60 9.05 7.12
C ARG A 224 30.67 10.14 7.29
N LEU A 225 31.94 9.82 7.02
CA LEU A 225 33.00 10.82 7.05
C LEU A 225 32.81 11.88 5.95
N ARG A 226 32.44 11.45 4.74
CA ARG A 226 32.19 12.37 3.62
C ARG A 226 30.99 13.28 3.87
N ASP A 227 29.86 12.72 4.29
CA ASP A 227 28.61 13.43 4.48
C ASP A 227 28.74 14.43 5.68
N HIS A 228 29.47 14.03 6.73
CA HIS A 228 29.88 14.92 7.83
C HIS A 228 30.80 16.06 7.39
N VAL A 229 31.78 15.79 6.53
CA VAL A 229 32.67 16.83 5.96
C VAL A 229 31.91 17.76 5.00
N SER A 230 30.86 17.25 4.36
CA SER A 230 30.03 18.00 3.40
C SER A 230 28.88 18.76 4.05
N LYS A 231 28.68 18.64 5.38
CA LYS A 231 27.51 19.14 6.12
C LYS A 231 26.15 18.70 5.55
N LEU A 232 26.14 17.55 4.88
CA LEU A 232 24.90 16.93 4.40
C LEU A 232 24.11 16.27 5.54
N ASP A 233 24.77 16.04 6.69
CA ASP A 233 24.19 15.44 7.90
C ASP A 233 23.41 16.45 8.78
N ASP A 234 23.41 17.75 8.45
CA ASP A 234 22.76 18.81 9.25
C ASP A 234 21.36 19.14 8.69
N ALA A 235 20.46 18.16 8.69
CA ALA A 235 19.05 18.44 8.44
C ALA A 235 18.51 19.39 9.54
N PRO A 236 18.04 20.61 9.23
CA PRO A 236 17.46 21.48 10.23
C PRO A 236 16.23 20.82 10.88
N PRO A 237 15.94 21.17 12.14
CA PRO A 237 14.77 20.64 12.83
C PRO A 237 13.51 20.93 12.04
N LEU A 238 12.53 20.02 12.14
CA LEU A 238 11.18 20.31 11.68
C LEU A 238 10.61 21.47 12.51
N PRO A 239 9.68 22.26 11.94
CA PRO A 239 8.87 23.15 12.76
C PRO A 239 8.14 22.33 13.83
N GLU A 240 7.89 22.94 14.99
CA GLU A 240 7.11 22.26 16.03
C GLU A 240 5.73 21.85 15.45
N PRO A 241 5.33 20.57 15.58
CA PRO A 241 4.05 20.11 15.06
C PRO A 241 2.89 20.92 15.62
N GLY A 242 2.05 21.44 14.73
CA GLY A 242 0.81 22.12 15.12
C GLY A 242 -0.20 21.16 15.76
N PRO A 243 -1.27 21.66 16.39
CA PRO A 243 -2.31 20.80 16.94
C PRO A 243 -2.98 19.94 15.85
N PRO A 244 -3.63 18.82 16.21
CA PRO A 244 -4.41 18.04 15.26
C PRO A 244 -5.46 18.91 14.52
N PRO A 245 -5.68 18.69 13.21
CA PRO A 245 -6.74 19.40 12.48
C PRO A 245 -8.12 19.28 13.14
N PRO A 246 -9.02 20.24 12.88
CA PRO A 246 -10.41 20.12 13.30
C PRO A 246 -11.07 18.89 12.67
N ARG A 247 -12.14 18.39 13.32
CA ARG A 247 -12.93 17.26 12.81
C ARG A 247 -13.49 17.59 11.42
N ALA A 248 -13.38 16.64 10.49
CA ALA A 248 -13.77 16.81 9.08
C ALA A 248 -14.87 15.84 8.63
N GLY A 249 -15.13 14.74 9.36
CA GLY A 249 -16.09 13.72 8.92
C GLY A 249 -16.48 12.73 10.03
N THR A 250 -16.97 11.56 9.64
CA THR A 250 -17.54 10.52 10.51
C THR A 250 -16.65 9.29 10.65
N HIS A 251 -15.43 9.31 10.15
CA HIS A 251 -14.56 8.14 10.14
C HIS A 251 -13.67 8.10 11.39
N HIS A 252 -13.52 6.89 11.93
CA HIS A 252 -12.43 6.55 12.84
C HIS A 252 -11.26 6.01 12.01
N VAL A 253 -10.05 6.46 12.34
CA VAL A 253 -8.82 6.10 11.61
C VAL A 253 -7.78 5.58 12.59
N GLN A 254 -7.22 4.40 12.29
CA GLN A 254 -6.09 3.83 12.99
C GLN A 254 -4.89 3.72 12.05
N ILE A 255 -3.80 4.40 12.39
CA ILE A 255 -2.53 4.32 11.68
C ILE A 255 -1.77 3.07 12.13
N LEU A 256 -1.48 2.18 11.19
CA LEU A 256 -0.80 0.91 11.40
C LEU A 256 0.54 0.92 10.68
N ARG A 257 1.57 0.34 11.29
CA ARG A 257 2.95 0.42 10.82
C ARG A 257 3.67 -0.90 10.99
N THR A 258 4.65 -1.12 10.12
CA THR A 258 5.70 -2.10 10.33
C THR A 258 7.02 -1.37 10.51
N TYR A 259 7.80 -1.75 11.52
CA TYR A 259 9.22 -1.41 11.63
C TYR A 259 9.98 -2.65 12.10
N PRO A 260 11.11 -3.02 11.49
CA PRO A 260 11.86 -4.20 11.90
C PRO A 260 12.58 -3.99 13.23
N ALA A 261 12.73 -5.08 13.99
CA ALA A 261 13.72 -5.12 15.06
C ALA A 261 15.13 -5.11 14.44
N ARG A 262 15.93 -4.08 14.78
CA ARG A 262 17.29 -3.85 14.26
C ARG A 262 18.26 -3.44 15.38
N HIS A 263 19.57 -3.59 15.13
CA HIS A 263 20.62 -3.32 16.13
C HIS A 263 20.64 -1.87 16.64
N SER A 264 20.57 -0.90 15.72
CA SER A 264 20.34 0.50 16.07
C SER A 264 18.84 0.69 16.19
N ALA A 265 18.28 0.40 17.37
CA ALA A 265 16.84 0.44 17.60
C ALA A 265 16.24 1.80 17.20
N TYR A 266 15.03 1.79 16.65
CA TYR A 266 14.25 3.02 16.51
C TYR A 266 13.78 3.46 17.89
N PRO A 267 13.91 4.73 18.29
CA PRO A 267 13.41 5.20 19.59
C PRO A 267 11.92 4.91 19.79
N PHE A 268 11.14 5.09 18.73
CA PHE A 268 9.69 4.90 18.68
C PHE A 268 9.25 3.44 18.44
N ALA A 269 10.18 2.52 18.16
CA ALA A 269 9.90 1.11 17.90
C ALA A 269 11.12 0.22 18.25
N PRO A 270 11.51 0.15 19.54
CA PRO A 270 12.79 -0.44 19.93
C PRO A 270 12.88 -1.95 19.65
N ASP A 271 11.77 -2.66 19.80
CA ASP A 271 11.63 -4.08 19.45
C ASP A 271 11.00 -4.28 18.05
N GLY A 272 10.96 -3.22 17.25
CA GLY A 272 10.17 -3.12 16.03
C GLY A 272 8.66 -3.00 16.31
N GLU A 273 7.91 -2.52 15.32
CA GLU A 273 6.45 -2.43 15.36
C GLU A 273 5.84 -3.39 14.32
N ARG A 274 4.74 -4.06 14.67
CA ARG A 274 4.04 -5.04 13.82
C ARG A 274 2.52 -4.85 13.91
N SER A 275 2.08 -3.60 14.09
CA SER A 275 0.67 -3.28 14.31
C SER A 275 -0.20 -3.62 13.10
N ILE A 276 0.35 -3.59 11.88
CA ILE A 276 -0.31 -4.12 10.67
C ILE A 276 -0.65 -5.60 10.86
N ALA A 277 0.32 -6.44 11.20
CA ALA A 277 0.11 -7.87 11.39
C ALA A 277 -0.89 -8.15 12.52
N HIS A 278 -0.81 -7.42 13.64
CA HIS A 278 -1.75 -7.56 14.76
C HIS A 278 -3.17 -7.17 14.38
N ALA A 279 -3.35 -6.09 13.60
CA ALA A 279 -4.65 -5.66 13.11
C ALA A 279 -5.29 -6.76 12.25
N TYR A 280 -4.56 -7.31 11.28
CA TYR A 280 -5.04 -8.44 10.46
C TYR A 280 -5.47 -9.64 11.31
N HIS A 281 -4.65 -10.05 12.30
CA HIS A 281 -5.01 -11.15 13.20
C HIS A 281 -6.30 -10.89 13.96
N LYS A 282 -6.50 -9.65 14.42
CA LYS A 282 -7.69 -9.25 15.17
C LYS A 282 -8.94 -9.24 14.30
N VAL A 283 -8.90 -8.59 13.14
CA VAL A 283 -10.08 -8.44 12.27
C VAL A 283 -10.46 -9.76 11.59
N LEU A 284 -9.49 -10.58 11.17
CA LEU A 284 -9.75 -11.92 10.62
C LEU A 284 -10.27 -12.89 11.70
N GLY A 285 -9.96 -12.63 12.96
CA GLY A 285 -10.60 -13.28 14.12
C GLY A 285 -12.10 -13.03 14.21
N ARG A 286 -12.62 -12.02 13.49
CA ARG A 286 -14.03 -11.59 13.52
C ARG A 286 -14.75 -11.70 12.19
N ALA A 287 -14.02 -11.80 11.07
CA ALA A 287 -14.57 -11.98 9.73
C ALA A 287 -15.62 -13.09 9.69
N ARG A 288 -16.76 -12.87 9.03
CA ARG A 288 -17.90 -13.81 8.95
C ARG A 288 -18.43 -14.06 7.55
N SER A 289 -18.48 -13.04 6.69
CA SER A 289 -19.20 -13.10 5.42
C SER A 289 -18.29 -12.96 4.22
N LEU A 290 -17.47 -11.91 4.15
CA LEU A 290 -16.61 -11.65 3.00
C LEU A 290 -15.31 -10.95 3.41
N VAL A 291 -14.18 -11.54 3.00
CA VAL A 291 -12.91 -10.84 2.89
C VAL A 291 -12.65 -10.52 1.42
N TYR A 292 -12.56 -9.25 1.08
CA TYR A 292 -12.14 -8.76 -0.23
C TYR A 292 -10.71 -8.22 -0.12
N LEU A 293 -9.79 -8.77 -0.90
CA LEU A 293 -8.36 -8.45 -0.83
C LEU A 293 -7.83 -8.14 -2.24
N GLU A 294 -7.20 -7.00 -2.42
CA GLU A 294 -6.34 -6.70 -3.57
C GLU A 294 -4.92 -6.55 -3.07
N ASP A 295 -4.00 -7.36 -3.59
CA ASP A 295 -2.59 -7.29 -3.17
C ASP A 295 -1.63 -7.59 -4.33
N GLN A 296 -0.53 -6.82 -4.39
CA GLN A 296 0.59 -7.08 -5.29
C GLN A 296 1.20 -8.48 -5.07
N TYR A 297 1.26 -8.92 -3.82
CA TYR A 297 1.85 -10.18 -3.39
C TYR A 297 0.92 -10.96 -2.47
N LEU A 298 0.75 -12.24 -2.80
CA LEU A 298 0.08 -13.19 -1.93
C LEU A 298 1.01 -14.37 -1.70
N TRP A 299 1.92 -14.25 -0.73
CA TRP A 299 2.82 -15.33 -0.37
C TRP A 299 3.19 -15.29 1.12
N SER A 300 3.82 -16.36 1.60
CA SER A 300 4.15 -16.62 3.01
C SER A 300 3.06 -17.37 3.77
N THR A 301 3.42 -18.54 4.29
CA THR A 301 2.51 -19.36 5.09
C THR A 301 2.22 -18.78 6.46
N ASP A 302 3.18 -18.08 7.07
CA ASP A 302 2.97 -17.44 8.37
C ASP A 302 1.95 -16.28 8.28
N VAL A 303 1.93 -15.57 7.15
CA VAL A 303 1.03 -14.42 6.91
C VAL A 303 -0.36 -14.86 6.48
N ILE A 304 -0.47 -15.96 5.72
CA ILE A 304 -1.77 -16.46 5.27
C ILE A 304 -2.53 -17.25 6.34
N GLU A 305 -1.85 -17.68 7.40
CA GLU A 305 -2.44 -18.48 8.47
C GLU A 305 -3.65 -17.82 9.16
N PRO A 306 -3.66 -16.53 9.54
CA PRO A 306 -4.87 -15.89 10.07
C PRO A 306 -6.05 -15.91 9.10
N PHE A 307 -5.82 -15.76 7.79
CA PHE A 307 -6.85 -15.85 6.76
C PHE A 307 -7.43 -17.27 6.69
N ALA A 308 -6.55 -18.26 6.67
CA ALA A 308 -6.94 -19.66 6.61
C ALA A 308 -7.72 -20.11 7.86
N ARG A 309 -7.32 -19.65 9.05
CA ARG A 309 -8.06 -19.89 10.30
C ARG A 309 -9.44 -19.25 10.31
N ALA A 310 -9.59 -18.07 9.69
CA ALA A 310 -10.90 -17.43 9.56
C ALA A 310 -11.84 -18.29 8.70
N LEU A 311 -11.35 -18.79 7.56
CA LEU A 311 -12.10 -19.69 6.66
C LEU A 311 -12.46 -21.03 7.31
N GLU A 312 -11.58 -21.58 8.15
CA GLU A 312 -11.83 -22.81 8.92
C GLU A 312 -12.87 -22.59 10.03
N ARG A 313 -12.84 -21.42 10.67
CA ARG A 313 -13.76 -21.07 11.75
C ARG A 313 -15.16 -20.78 11.24
N GLU A 314 -15.27 -20.04 10.14
CA GLU A 314 -16.55 -19.56 9.60
C GLU A 314 -16.86 -20.23 8.26
N PRO A 315 -17.81 -21.18 8.23
CA PRO A 315 -18.19 -21.89 6.99
C PRO A 315 -18.84 -20.99 5.93
N GLU A 316 -19.46 -19.89 6.33
CA GLU A 316 -20.12 -18.95 5.42
C GLU A 316 -19.16 -17.91 4.82
N LEU A 317 -17.97 -17.77 5.41
CA LEU A 317 -16.98 -16.78 4.99
C LEU A 317 -16.48 -17.11 3.58
N ARG A 318 -16.53 -16.11 2.70
CA ARG A 318 -15.95 -16.13 1.37
C ARG A 318 -14.74 -15.21 1.29
N MET A 319 -13.86 -15.50 0.35
CA MET A 319 -12.63 -14.74 0.13
C MET A 319 -12.41 -14.51 -1.35
N ILE A 320 -12.45 -13.24 -1.76
CA ILE A 320 -12.11 -12.80 -3.10
C ILE A 320 -10.73 -12.15 -3.03
N ILE A 321 -9.80 -12.64 -3.84
CA ILE A 321 -8.43 -12.12 -3.90
C ILE A 321 -8.13 -11.68 -5.33
N VAL A 322 -7.64 -10.45 -5.51
CA VAL A 322 -7.18 -9.94 -6.80
C VAL A 322 -5.68 -9.68 -6.72
N VAL A 323 -4.91 -10.30 -7.62
CA VAL A 323 -3.45 -10.25 -7.66
C VAL A 323 -2.95 -9.99 -9.08
N PRO A 324 -1.71 -9.53 -9.28
CA PRO A 324 -1.17 -9.41 -10.63
C PRO A 324 -0.95 -10.80 -11.25
N ARG A 325 -1.36 -10.96 -12.52
CA ARG A 325 -1.19 -12.19 -13.30
C ARG A 325 0.28 -12.61 -13.39
N HIS A 326 1.16 -11.64 -13.62
CA HIS A 326 2.59 -11.84 -13.74
C HIS A 326 3.33 -11.00 -12.68
N PRO A 327 4.40 -11.51 -12.06
CA PRO A 327 5.22 -10.70 -11.17
C PRO A 327 6.06 -9.69 -11.98
N ASP A 328 6.42 -8.56 -11.36
CA ASP A 328 7.28 -7.52 -11.97
C ASP A 328 8.74 -7.97 -12.12
N GLN A 329 9.17 -9.00 -11.36
CA GLN A 329 10.55 -9.48 -11.42
C GLN A 329 10.76 -10.56 -12.49
N ASP A 330 11.20 -10.14 -13.68
CA ASP A 330 11.77 -11.02 -14.70
C ASP A 330 13.25 -11.34 -14.38
N GLY A 331 13.45 -12.37 -13.57
CA GLY A 331 14.79 -12.90 -13.27
C GLY A 331 14.76 -14.42 -13.13
N TRP A 332 15.76 -15.10 -13.71
CA TRP A 332 15.81 -16.57 -13.76
C TRP A 332 15.77 -17.27 -12.38
N LEU A 333 16.14 -16.55 -11.31
CA LEU A 333 16.13 -17.03 -9.91
C LEU A 333 15.05 -16.39 -9.04
N ALA A 334 14.76 -15.10 -9.22
CA ALA A 334 13.83 -14.35 -8.37
C ALA A 334 12.36 -14.71 -8.65
N GLY A 335 12.01 -14.94 -9.92
CA GLY A 335 10.67 -15.39 -10.31
C GLY A 335 10.29 -16.76 -9.72
N PRO A 336 11.14 -17.80 -9.81
CA PRO A 336 10.85 -19.09 -9.18
C PRO A 336 10.71 -19.04 -7.66
N ALA A 337 11.46 -18.17 -6.97
CA ALA A 337 11.43 -18.06 -5.51
C ALA A 337 10.13 -17.43 -4.98
N SER A 338 9.66 -16.33 -5.58
CA SER A 338 8.36 -15.71 -5.23
C SER A 338 7.18 -16.64 -5.55
N LEU A 339 7.30 -17.44 -6.61
CA LEU A 339 6.26 -18.40 -7.01
C LEU A 339 6.13 -19.58 -6.01
N ILE A 340 7.20 -19.98 -5.30
CA ILE A 340 7.12 -21.02 -4.24
C ILE A 340 6.23 -20.55 -3.08
N GLY A 341 6.49 -19.35 -2.57
CA GLY A 341 5.71 -18.80 -1.46
C GLY A 341 4.23 -18.66 -1.81
N ARG A 342 3.94 -18.25 -3.05
CA ARG A 342 2.57 -18.12 -3.57
C ARG A 342 1.85 -19.46 -3.65
N VAL A 343 2.50 -20.50 -4.20
CA VAL A 343 1.94 -21.86 -4.25
C VAL A 343 1.56 -22.35 -2.85
N GLU A 344 2.44 -22.17 -1.87
CA GLU A 344 2.19 -22.67 -0.52
C GLU A 344 1.06 -21.92 0.17
N ALA A 345 1.00 -20.60 0.02
CA ALA A 345 -0.06 -19.76 0.55
C ALA A 345 -1.43 -20.10 -0.06
N LEU A 346 -1.51 -20.18 -1.39
CA LEU A 346 -2.75 -20.53 -2.10
C LEU A 346 -3.23 -21.93 -1.72
N ASN A 347 -2.35 -22.93 -1.68
CA ASN A 347 -2.73 -24.27 -1.24
C ASN A 347 -3.24 -24.30 0.21
N ARG A 348 -2.68 -23.46 1.10
CA ARG A 348 -3.15 -23.36 2.49
C ARG A 348 -4.56 -22.77 2.56
N LEU A 349 -4.85 -21.75 1.77
CA LEU A 349 -6.17 -21.13 1.67
C LEU A 349 -7.19 -22.08 1.04
N THR A 350 -6.87 -22.72 -0.10
CA THR A 350 -7.77 -23.67 -0.76
C THR A 350 -8.11 -24.84 0.15
N ARG A 351 -7.17 -25.33 0.97
CA ARG A 351 -7.48 -26.38 1.97
C ARG A 351 -8.41 -25.92 3.07
N ALA A 352 -8.36 -24.63 3.45
CA ALA A 352 -9.19 -24.06 4.50
C ALA A 352 -10.61 -23.72 4.01
N GLY A 353 -10.70 -23.04 2.87
CA GLY A 353 -11.94 -22.47 2.36
C GLY A 353 -12.60 -23.25 1.22
N GLY A 354 -11.85 -24.11 0.52
CA GLY A 354 -12.37 -24.84 -0.64
C GLY A 354 -12.76 -23.90 -1.78
N ASP A 355 -13.98 -24.08 -2.27
CA ASP A 355 -14.64 -23.27 -3.32
C ASP A 355 -15.01 -21.85 -2.86
N ARG A 356 -14.95 -21.57 -1.56
CA ARG A 356 -15.18 -20.22 -0.99
C ARG A 356 -13.99 -19.27 -1.12
N VAL A 357 -12.88 -19.73 -1.71
CA VAL A 357 -11.70 -18.90 -1.98
C VAL A 357 -11.52 -18.80 -3.48
N ALA A 358 -11.63 -17.59 -4.01
CA ALA A 358 -11.42 -17.31 -5.42
C ALA A 358 -10.30 -16.28 -5.60
N VAL A 359 -9.43 -16.55 -6.59
CA VAL A 359 -8.28 -15.70 -6.89
C VAL A 359 -8.35 -15.29 -8.36
N TYR A 360 -8.28 -14.00 -8.60
CA TYR A 360 -8.42 -13.40 -9.91
C TYR A 360 -7.22 -12.51 -10.24
N ASP A 361 -6.99 -12.33 -11.53
CA ASP A 361 -6.18 -11.24 -12.07
C ASP A 361 -7.01 -10.37 -13.03
N LEU A 362 -6.46 -9.23 -13.41
CA LEU A 362 -7.13 -8.24 -14.25
C LEU A 362 -6.48 -8.15 -15.63
N GLU A 363 -7.30 -7.91 -16.65
CA GLU A 363 -6.87 -7.42 -17.96
C GLU A 363 -7.72 -6.22 -18.40
N ASN A 364 -7.11 -5.30 -19.14
CA ASN A 364 -7.83 -4.19 -19.76
C ASN A 364 -8.67 -4.67 -20.96
N HIS A 365 -9.47 -3.78 -21.55
CA HIS A 365 -10.32 -4.13 -22.71
C HIS A 365 -9.52 -4.45 -23.99
N GLN A 366 -8.21 -4.17 -24.03
CA GLN A 366 -7.30 -4.56 -25.11
C GLN A 366 -6.69 -5.97 -24.90
N GLY A 367 -6.96 -6.60 -23.76
CA GLY A 367 -6.42 -7.91 -23.38
C GLY A 367 -4.98 -7.87 -22.85
N THR A 368 -4.49 -6.67 -22.47
CA THR A 368 -3.22 -6.51 -21.75
C THR A 368 -3.47 -6.75 -20.26
N PRO A 369 -2.66 -7.59 -19.58
CA PRO A 369 -2.76 -7.75 -18.13
C PRO A 369 -2.58 -6.41 -17.41
N VAL A 370 -3.37 -6.19 -16.35
CA VAL A 370 -3.22 -5.03 -15.48
C VAL A 370 -2.37 -5.42 -14.28
N TYR A 371 -1.38 -4.59 -13.94
CA TYR A 371 -0.54 -4.81 -12.78
C TYR A 371 -1.25 -4.29 -11.53
N VAL A 372 -1.78 -5.23 -10.73
CA VAL A 372 -2.39 -4.93 -9.44
C VAL A 372 -1.28 -4.64 -8.44
N HIS A 373 -1.10 -3.36 -8.11
CA HIS A 373 -0.16 -2.89 -7.09
C HIS A 373 -0.86 -2.51 -5.78
N ALA A 374 -2.18 -2.36 -5.80
CA ALA A 374 -3.01 -2.10 -4.63
C ALA A 374 -2.65 -2.98 -3.43
N LYS A 375 -2.80 -2.44 -2.21
CA LYS A 375 -2.82 -3.19 -0.95
C LYS A 375 -4.07 -2.78 -0.16
N VAL A 376 -5.18 -3.40 -0.53
CA VAL A 376 -6.51 -3.07 0.00
C VAL A 376 -7.15 -4.32 0.57
N CYS A 377 -7.67 -4.20 1.79
CA CYS A 377 -8.45 -5.26 2.43
C CYS A 377 -9.76 -4.70 2.99
N VAL A 378 -10.88 -5.33 2.66
CA VAL A 378 -12.19 -5.06 3.25
C VAL A 378 -12.70 -6.33 3.91
N VAL A 379 -13.14 -6.22 5.18
CA VAL A 379 -13.67 -7.32 5.97
C VAL A 379 -15.12 -7.02 6.35
N ASP A 380 -16.02 -7.87 5.88
CA ASP A 380 -17.48 -7.87 6.14
C ASP A 380 -18.19 -6.54 5.85
N ASP A 381 -17.61 -5.68 5.02
CA ASP A 381 -18.05 -4.28 4.82
C ASP A 381 -18.11 -3.47 6.13
N LEU A 382 -17.30 -3.84 7.12
CA LEU A 382 -17.21 -3.15 8.41
C LEU A 382 -15.88 -2.43 8.55
N TRP A 383 -14.79 -3.12 8.21
CA TRP A 383 -13.44 -2.62 8.36
C TRP A 383 -12.75 -2.61 7.00
N ALA A 384 -12.05 -1.52 6.70
CA ALA A 384 -11.26 -1.38 5.49
C ALA A 384 -9.85 -0.91 5.83
N SER A 385 -8.85 -1.41 5.11
CA SER A 385 -7.47 -0.94 5.19
C SER A 385 -6.91 -0.71 3.80
N VAL A 386 -6.18 0.40 3.66
CA VAL A 386 -5.39 0.74 2.47
C VAL A 386 -4.02 1.20 2.95
N GLY A 387 -2.95 0.74 2.29
CA GLY A 387 -1.60 1.08 2.72
C GLY A 387 -0.53 0.66 1.74
N SER A 388 0.68 0.52 2.26
CA SER A 388 1.86 0.07 1.51
C SER A 388 2.21 -1.40 1.75
N ASP A 389 1.56 -2.06 2.72
CA ASP A 389 1.90 -3.39 3.19
C ASP A 389 1.36 -4.50 2.29
N ASN A 390 2.25 -5.31 1.75
CA ASN A 390 1.83 -6.49 1.01
C ASN A 390 1.53 -7.65 1.97
N VAL A 391 0.68 -8.59 1.55
CA VAL A 391 0.47 -9.87 2.23
C VAL A 391 1.70 -10.78 2.04
N ASN A 392 2.77 -10.45 2.76
CA ASN A 392 3.99 -11.23 2.91
C ASN A 392 4.75 -10.90 4.21
N LEU A 393 5.69 -11.78 4.59
CA LEU A 393 6.41 -11.65 5.86
C LEU A 393 7.34 -10.42 5.85
N ARG A 394 7.85 -10.05 4.66
CA ARG A 394 8.67 -8.85 4.47
C ARG A 394 7.95 -7.56 4.89
N SER A 395 6.76 -7.29 4.37
CA SER A 395 5.96 -6.11 4.72
C SER A 395 5.41 -6.18 6.14
N TRP A 396 5.13 -7.37 6.68
CA TRP A 396 4.59 -7.51 8.04
C TRP A 396 5.65 -7.46 9.15
N THR A 397 6.95 -7.59 8.82
CA THR A 397 7.99 -7.69 9.86
C THR A 397 9.32 -7.01 9.54
N TYR A 398 9.61 -6.70 8.27
CA TYR A 398 10.95 -6.39 7.79
C TYR A 398 11.09 -4.99 7.19
N ASP A 399 10.35 -4.69 6.13
CA ASP A 399 10.35 -3.37 5.49
C ASP A 399 9.50 -2.42 6.32
N SER A 400 9.83 -1.12 6.32
CA SER A 400 8.93 -0.17 6.99
C SER A 400 7.72 0.08 6.11
N GLU A 401 6.54 -0.10 6.67
CA GLU A 401 5.25 0.04 5.98
C GLU A 401 4.33 1.00 6.75
N LEU A 402 3.31 1.52 6.07
CA LEU A 402 2.27 2.38 6.64
C LEU A 402 0.94 2.01 6.01
N SER A 403 -0.07 1.76 6.86
CA SER A 403 -1.42 1.44 6.45
C SER A 403 -2.43 2.17 7.30
N CYS A 404 -3.56 2.51 6.71
CA CYS A 404 -4.64 3.25 7.34
C CYS A 404 -5.87 2.36 7.39
N ALA A 405 -6.26 1.98 8.62
CA ALA A 405 -7.49 1.26 8.88
C ALA A 405 -8.62 2.24 9.19
N VAL A 406 -9.81 1.98 8.62
CA VAL A 406 -10.96 2.88 8.65
C VAL A 406 -12.22 2.15 9.12
N LEU A 407 -12.95 2.80 10.03
CA LEU A 407 -14.33 2.46 10.39
C LEU A 407 -15.19 3.71 10.19
N ASP A 408 -16.41 3.58 9.68
CA ASP A 408 -17.37 4.69 9.60
C ASP A 408 -18.33 4.65 10.79
N GLU A 409 -18.70 5.81 11.33
CA GLU A 409 -19.83 5.92 12.28
C GLU A 409 -21.18 5.65 11.59
N ARG A 410 -21.24 5.81 10.26
CA ARG A 410 -22.46 5.63 9.46
C ARG A 410 -22.62 4.19 9.00
N GLU A 411 -23.79 3.63 9.30
CA GLU A 411 -24.24 2.39 8.70
C GLU A 411 -24.63 2.60 7.24
N ASP A 412 -24.40 1.57 6.42
CA ASP A 412 -24.87 1.56 5.05
C ASP A 412 -26.39 1.34 5.01
N PRO A 413 -27.15 2.16 4.27
CA PRO A 413 -28.60 2.00 4.19
C PRO A 413 -29.04 0.84 3.29
N ARG A 414 -28.16 0.25 2.49
CA ARG A 414 -28.50 -0.82 1.54
C ARG A 414 -28.50 -2.19 2.23
N PRO A 415 -29.44 -3.09 1.89
CA PRO A 415 -29.39 -4.47 2.35
C PRO A 415 -28.21 -5.23 1.71
N PRO A 416 -27.68 -6.29 2.36
CA PRO A 416 -27.97 -6.69 3.73
C PRO A 416 -27.45 -5.65 4.74
N TYR A 417 -28.27 -5.37 5.76
CA TYR A 417 -27.97 -4.35 6.78
C TYR A 417 -26.82 -4.77 7.70
N GLY A 418 -26.22 -3.78 8.37
CA GLY A 418 -25.15 -3.98 9.34
C GLY A 418 -23.75 -3.72 8.78
N ALA A 419 -23.62 -3.37 7.50
CA ALA A 419 -22.39 -2.85 6.92
C ALA A 419 -22.17 -1.38 7.32
N LEU A 420 -20.92 -0.93 7.26
CA LEU A 420 -20.52 0.47 7.39
C LEU A 420 -20.29 1.08 6.02
N LYS A 421 -20.73 2.33 5.87
CA LYS A 421 -20.79 3.00 4.57
C LYS A 421 -19.44 3.05 3.86
N PHE A 422 -18.36 3.48 4.54
CA PHE A 422 -17.03 3.59 3.92
C PHE A 422 -16.53 2.25 3.35
N ALA A 423 -16.58 1.17 4.13
CA ALA A 423 -16.06 -0.13 3.72
C ALA A 423 -16.89 -0.73 2.57
N ARG A 424 -18.22 -0.60 2.63
CA ARG A 424 -19.13 -1.01 1.55
C ARG A 424 -18.86 -0.21 0.27
N ASP A 425 -18.79 1.12 0.37
CA ASP A 425 -18.56 2.00 -0.79
C ASP A 425 -17.20 1.74 -1.45
N LEU A 426 -16.14 1.53 -0.66
CA LEU A 426 -14.83 1.18 -1.18
C LEU A 426 -14.87 -0.14 -1.97
N ARG A 427 -15.46 -1.19 -1.38
CA ARG A 427 -15.59 -2.49 -2.05
C ARG A 427 -16.39 -2.36 -3.34
N LEU A 428 -17.54 -1.70 -3.31
CA LEU A 428 -18.40 -1.54 -4.49
C LEU A 428 -17.73 -0.71 -5.59
N THR A 429 -16.97 0.33 -5.24
CA THR A 429 -16.22 1.14 -6.22
C THR A 429 -15.21 0.27 -6.98
N LEU A 430 -14.46 -0.56 -6.26
CA LEU A 430 -13.49 -1.48 -6.86
C LEU A 430 -14.17 -2.57 -7.71
N MET A 431 -15.23 -3.18 -7.17
CA MET A 431 -15.97 -4.24 -7.87
C MET A 431 -16.68 -3.73 -9.12
N SER A 432 -17.21 -2.51 -9.10
CA SER A 432 -17.84 -1.85 -10.24
C SER A 432 -16.90 -1.82 -11.45
N GLU A 433 -15.65 -1.41 -11.22
CA GLU A 433 -14.64 -1.37 -12.27
C GLU A 433 -14.27 -2.77 -12.78
N HIS A 434 -14.05 -3.73 -11.87
CA HIS A 434 -13.59 -5.07 -12.24
C HIS A 434 -14.65 -5.87 -13.00
N LEU A 435 -15.93 -5.59 -12.74
CA LEU A 435 -17.07 -6.22 -13.37
C LEU A 435 -17.60 -5.44 -14.60
N ASP A 436 -17.09 -4.23 -14.85
CA ASP A 436 -17.69 -3.23 -15.75
C ASP A 436 -19.21 -3.03 -15.47
N GLU A 437 -19.57 -2.90 -14.19
CA GLU A 437 -20.95 -2.74 -13.72
C GLU A 437 -21.15 -1.35 -13.11
N GLU A 438 -21.90 -0.49 -13.80
CA GLU A 438 -22.17 0.89 -13.38
C GLU A 438 -23.64 1.13 -13.00
N SER A 439 -24.51 0.14 -13.20
CA SER A 439 -25.93 0.29 -12.90
C SER A 439 -26.18 0.21 -11.39
N GLN A 440 -27.07 1.07 -10.89
CA GLN A 440 -27.44 1.06 -9.48
C GLN A 440 -27.98 -0.32 -9.05
N ALA A 441 -28.77 -0.96 -9.90
CA ALA A 441 -29.33 -2.28 -9.60
C ALA A 441 -28.24 -3.34 -9.43
N GLY A 442 -27.24 -3.38 -10.32
CA GLY A 442 -26.11 -4.29 -10.20
C GLY A 442 -25.28 -4.01 -8.95
N LEU A 443 -24.98 -2.75 -8.65
CA LEU A 443 -24.26 -2.37 -7.43
C LEU A 443 -25.02 -2.71 -6.13
N ASP A 444 -26.36 -2.61 -6.15
CA ASP A 444 -27.21 -3.02 -5.04
C ASP A 444 -27.22 -4.56 -4.87
N GLU A 445 -27.09 -5.35 -5.94
CA GLU A 445 -26.91 -6.80 -5.85
C GLU A 445 -25.55 -7.17 -5.25
N LEU A 446 -24.48 -6.48 -5.67
CA LEU A 446 -23.12 -6.67 -5.16
C LEU A 446 -23.00 -6.32 -3.66
N CYS A 447 -23.99 -5.68 -3.05
CA CYS A 447 -24.04 -5.50 -1.61
C CYS A 447 -24.11 -6.84 -0.85
N ASP A 448 -24.75 -7.85 -1.43
CA ASP A 448 -24.77 -9.21 -0.87
C ASP A 448 -23.43 -9.92 -1.11
N PRO A 449 -22.78 -10.47 -0.08
CA PRO A 449 -21.45 -11.07 -0.20
C PRO A 449 -21.43 -12.36 -1.04
N VAL A 450 -22.55 -13.10 -1.11
CA VAL A 450 -22.67 -14.30 -1.95
C VAL A 450 -22.85 -13.87 -3.40
N ALA A 451 -23.77 -12.95 -3.66
CA ALA A 451 -23.99 -12.42 -5.01
C ALA A 451 -22.71 -11.77 -5.58
N ALA A 452 -21.96 -11.02 -4.77
CA ALA A 452 -20.68 -10.45 -5.17
C ALA A 452 -19.65 -11.52 -5.54
N PHE A 453 -19.57 -12.61 -4.75
CA PHE A 453 -18.65 -13.72 -5.03
C PHE A 453 -19.01 -14.45 -6.32
N ASP A 454 -20.29 -14.71 -6.53
CA ASP A 454 -20.80 -15.39 -7.72
C ASP A 454 -20.63 -14.51 -8.97
N ALA A 455 -20.89 -13.20 -8.87
CA ALA A 455 -20.69 -12.24 -9.96
C ALA A 455 -19.24 -12.19 -10.46
N PHE A 456 -18.27 -12.26 -9.53
CA PHE A 456 -16.85 -12.36 -9.86
C PHE A 456 -16.53 -13.64 -10.63
N ALA A 457 -17.04 -14.78 -10.17
CA ALA A 457 -16.83 -16.07 -10.80
C ALA A 457 -17.43 -16.08 -12.22
N GLU A 458 -18.68 -15.66 -12.36
CA GLU A 458 -19.35 -15.60 -13.66
C GLU A 458 -18.66 -14.66 -14.65
N SER A 459 -18.22 -13.47 -14.18
CA SER A 459 -17.48 -12.54 -15.02
C SER A 459 -16.17 -13.14 -15.51
N ALA A 460 -15.41 -13.77 -14.61
CA ALA A 460 -14.15 -14.40 -14.94
C ALA A 460 -14.32 -15.57 -15.91
N ASP A 461 -15.32 -16.42 -15.69
CA ASP A 461 -15.62 -17.57 -16.55
C ASP A 461 -16.05 -17.13 -17.96
N ARG A 462 -16.88 -16.08 -18.08
CA ARG A 462 -17.27 -15.52 -19.38
C ARG A 462 -16.05 -15.03 -20.17
N LEU A 463 -15.17 -14.27 -19.52
CA LEU A 463 -13.98 -13.74 -20.18
C LEU A 463 -12.99 -14.84 -20.55
N GLU A 464 -12.76 -15.81 -19.66
CA GLU A 464 -11.89 -16.95 -19.93
C GLU A 464 -12.43 -17.86 -21.05
N ALA A 465 -13.75 -18.07 -21.12
CA ALA A 465 -14.40 -18.79 -22.21
C ALA A 465 -14.20 -18.09 -23.55
N TRP A 466 -14.30 -16.75 -23.59
CA TRP A 466 -14.03 -15.96 -24.79
C TRP A 466 -12.56 -16.07 -25.25
N HIS A 467 -11.59 -16.02 -24.32
CA HIS A 467 -10.17 -16.30 -24.66
C HIS A 467 -9.97 -17.72 -25.19
N SER A 468 -10.57 -18.72 -24.52
CA SER A 468 -10.48 -20.13 -24.89
C SER A 468 -11.09 -20.43 -26.27
N ALA A 469 -12.13 -19.68 -26.65
CA ALA A 469 -12.74 -19.74 -27.98
C ALA A 469 -11.92 -19.00 -29.07
N GLY A 470 -10.73 -18.48 -28.73
CA GLY A 470 -9.86 -17.75 -29.65
C GLY A 470 -10.33 -16.32 -29.90
N ARG A 471 -10.94 -15.67 -28.90
CA ARG A 471 -11.38 -14.26 -28.94
C ARG A 471 -12.37 -13.95 -30.07
N ARG A 472 -13.29 -14.87 -30.33
CA ARG A 472 -14.29 -14.75 -31.40
C ARG A 472 -15.56 -14.08 -30.87
N GLY A 473 -16.11 -13.15 -31.66
CA GLY A 473 -17.30 -12.38 -31.30
C GLY A 473 -16.98 -11.21 -30.35
N PRO A 474 -18.02 -10.50 -29.86
CA PRO A 474 -17.84 -9.39 -28.94
C PRO A 474 -17.18 -9.87 -27.64
N ARG A 475 -16.25 -9.07 -27.11
CA ARG A 475 -15.66 -9.31 -25.79
C ARG A 475 -16.75 -9.17 -24.73
N PRO A 476 -16.90 -10.12 -23.78
CA PRO A 476 -17.82 -9.95 -22.67
C PRO A 476 -17.40 -8.79 -21.77
N PRO A 477 -18.33 -8.20 -21.00
CA PRO A 477 -18.01 -7.19 -19.98
C PRO A 477 -17.17 -7.80 -18.86
N GLY A 478 -16.42 -6.96 -18.17
CA GLY A 478 -15.58 -7.30 -17.02
C GLY A 478 -14.11 -7.46 -17.39
N ARG A 479 -13.27 -7.44 -16.36
CA ARG A 479 -11.79 -7.41 -16.46
C ARG A 479 -11.14 -8.62 -15.79
N LEU A 480 -11.92 -9.36 -15.02
CA LEU A 480 -11.47 -10.49 -14.22
C LEU A 480 -11.12 -11.70 -15.07
N ARG A 481 -10.02 -12.35 -14.73
CA ARG A 481 -9.67 -13.69 -15.20
C ARG A 481 -9.31 -14.59 -14.03
N PRO A 482 -9.62 -15.89 -14.08
CA PRO A 482 -9.17 -16.82 -13.05
C PRO A 482 -7.65 -16.82 -12.97
N HIS A 483 -7.11 -16.66 -11.77
CA HIS A 483 -5.66 -16.67 -11.58
C HIS A 483 -5.12 -18.08 -11.82
N PRO A 484 -4.10 -18.28 -12.67
CA PRO A 484 -3.61 -19.61 -12.98
C PRO A 484 -3.06 -20.30 -11.73
N ALA A 485 -3.45 -21.56 -11.54
CA ALA A 485 -2.87 -22.40 -10.50
C ALA A 485 -1.35 -22.47 -10.70
N PRO A 486 -0.54 -22.04 -9.71
CA PRO A 486 0.89 -21.96 -9.91
C PRO A 486 1.52 -23.37 -9.98
N GLY A 487 2.17 -23.69 -11.09
CA GLY A 487 2.87 -24.94 -11.30
C GLY A 487 4.38 -24.82 -11.08
N LEU A 488 4.94 -25.56 -10.12
CA LEU A 488 6.38 -25.70 -9.93
C LEU A 488 6.81 -27.16 -9.90
N SER A 489 7.82 -27.50 -10.70
CA SER A 489 8.56 -28.75 -10.53
C SER A 489 9.21 -28.79 -9.15
N TRP A 490 9.16 -29.96 -8.49
CA TRP A 490 9.73 -30.19 -7.16
C TRP A 490 11.23 -29.84 -7.09
N VAL A 491 11.97 -30.03 -8.19
CA VAL A 491 13.40 -29.70 -8.29
C VAL A 491 13.62 -28.20 -8.18
N ARG A 492 12.85 -27.41 -8.94
CA ARG A 492 12.93 -25.93 -8.92
C ARG A 492 12.55 -25.39 -7.53
N ARG A 493 11.57 -26.02 -6.88
CA ARG A 493 11.17 -25.69 -5.51
C ARG A 493 12.32 -25.88 -4.52
N ALA A 494 12.98 -27.03 -4.53
CA ALA A 494 14.07 -27.32 -3.59
C ALA A 494 15.25 -26.35 -3.76
N MET A 495 15.59 -25.99 -5.01
CA MET A 495 16.72 -25.10 -5.31
C MET A 495 16.46 -23.62 -4.94
N ALA A 496 15.23 -23.13 -5.10
CA ALA A 496 14.91 -21.71 -4.88
C ALA A 496 14.43 -21.40 -3.45
N MET A 497 14.19 -22.40 -2.59
CA MET A 497 13.71 -22.21 -1.22
C MET A 497 14.66 -21.37 -0.32
N PRO A 498 16.00 -21.57 -0.35
CA PRO A 498 16.90 -20.72 0.44
C PRO A 498 16.85 -19.26 -0.03
N LEU A 499 16.84 -19.02 -1.34
CA LEU A 499 16.74 -17.67 -1.90
C LEU A 499 15.42 -16.99 -1.50
N TYR A 500 14.31 -17.74 -1.53
CA TYR A 500 13.02 -17.24 -1.06
C TYR A 500 13.09 -16.76 0.39
N ARG A 501 13.56 -17.61 1.33
CA ARG A 501 13.58 -17.30 2.76
C ARG A 501 14.54 -16.18 3.18
N PHE A 502 15.65 -16.02 2.46
CA PHE A 502 16.69 -15.06 2.86
C PHE A 502 16.70 -13.76 2.05
N ALA A 503 16.17 -13.76 0.82
CA ALA A 503 16.24 -12.60 -0.06
C ALA A 503 14.87 -12.07 -0.53
N VAL A 504 13.84 -12.92 -0.66
CA VAL A 504 12.53 -12.50 -1.19
C VAL A 504 11.54 -12.19 -0.07
N ASP A 505 11.48 -13.05 0.95
CA ASP A 505 10.53 -12.95 2.06
C ASP A 505 11.25 -13.11 3.42
N PRO A 506 12.20 -12.21 3.75
CA PRO A 506 13.00 -12.32 4.97
C PRO A 506 12.17 -12.05 6.23
N ASP A 507 12.54 -12.74 7.32
CA ASP A 507 11.88 -12.60 8.62
C ASP A 507 12.52 -11.49 9.47
N GLY A 508 11.76 -10.42 9.70
CA GLY A 508 12.23 -9.24 10.39
C GLY A 508 12.09 -9.30 11.91
N ARG A 509 11.37 -10.29 12.43
CA ARG A 509 11.08 -10.45 13.87
C ARG A 509 12.34 -10.67 14.71
N PRO A 510 12.32 -10.37 16.01
CA PRO A 510 13.37 -10.80 16.94
C PRO A 510 13.39 -12.34 17.09
N PRO A 511 14.53 -12.95 17.45
CA PRO A 511 14.68 -14.42 17.51
C PRO A 511 13.63 -15.14 18.36
N ARG A 512 13.18 -14.52 19.47
CA ARG A 512 12.14 -15.08 20.34
C ARG A 512 10.81 -15.27 19.60
N LEU A 513 10.40 -14.27 18.81
CA LEU A 513 9.13 -14.30 18.08
C LEU A 513 9.18 -15.24 16.88
N ARG A 514 10.32 -15.33 16.18
CA ARG A 514 10.55 -16.32 15.11
C ARG A 514 10.36 -17.75 15.60
N ARG A 515 10.89 -18.07 16.78
CA ARG A 515 10.76 -19.42 17.37
C ARG A 515 9.31 -19.77 17.70
N SER A 516 8.51 -18.80 18.15
CA SER A 516 7.09 -19.02 18.44
C SER A 516 6.16 -18.83 17.24
N ARG A 517 6.68 -18.40 16.08
CA ARG A 517 5.88 -17.97 14.91
C ARG A 517 4.76 -16.98 15.28
N ARG A 518 5.09 -16.04 16.16
CA ARG A 518 4.19 -14.95 16.55
C ARG A 518 4.63 -13.65 15.90
N PHE A 519 3.71 -12.70 15.80
CA PHE A 519 3.99 -11.32 15.40
C PHE A 519 4.15 -10.47 16.64
#